data_AF-A0A5C5FUU8-F1
#
_entry.id   AF-A0A5C5FUU8-F1
#
_cell.length_a   1.000
_cell.length_b   1.000
_cell.length_c   1.000
_cell.angle_alpha   90.00
_cell.angle_beta   90.00
_cell.angle_gamma   90.00
#
_symmetry.space_group_name_H-M   'P 1'
#
loop_
_entity.id
_entity.type
_entity.pdbx_description
1 polymer ?
#
loop_
_entity_poly.entity_id
_entity_poly.type
_entity_poly.pdbx_seq_one_letter_code
_entity_poly.pdbx_strand_id
1 'polypeptide(L)'
;MHGARLLQSAHDLGVLIVAIKAHGKRNPASGKIEAPYGAVYEATQNTLEALNGTLRTAKRQKKVRIDPSSESPQSPTPTVTFEGELLMMPKDASVPLVLLDEGEDGVSRDAEAKVDATLP
;
A
#
# COMPACT_ATOMS: atom_id res chain seq x y z
N MET A 1 -25.03 -1.13 -20.03
CA MET A 1 -24.76 -1.56 -18.65
C MET A 1 -23.33 -1.18 -18.24
N HIS A 2 -23.05 0.11 -18.01
CA HIS A 2 -21.67 0.61 -17.77
C HIS A 2 -21.39 1.03 -16.31
N GLY A 3 -22.38 1.04 -15.42
CA GLY A 3 -22.24 1.56 -14.05
C GLY A 3 -21.60 0.59 -13.05
N ALA A 4 -21.86 -0.71 -13.16
CA ALA A 4 -21.42 -1.69 -12.16
C ALA A 4 -19.88 -1.82 -12.06
N ARG A 5 -19.18 -1.67 -13.18
CA ARG A 5 -17.71 -1.83 -13.22
C ARG A 5 -16.95 -0.68 -12.56
N LEU A 6 -17.52 0.53 -12.56
CA LEU A 6 -16.92 1.70 -11.91
C LEU A 6 -17.08 1.62 -10.38
N LEU A 7 -18.23 1.16 -9.91
CA LEU A 7 -18.50 0.95 -8.48
C LEU A 7 -17.60 -0.14 -7.89
N GLN A 8 -17.42 -1.26 -8.59
CA GLN A 8 -16.51 -2.32 -8.17
C GLN A 8 -15.06 -1.81 -8.08
N SER A 9 -14.63 -1.02 -9.06
CA SER A 9 -13.27 -0.46 -9.08
C SER A 9 -12.99 0.49 -7.90
N ALA A 10 -14.00 1.26 -7.46
CA ALA A 10 -13.88 2.16 -6.31
C ALA A 10 -13.84 1.38 -4.99
N HIS A 11 -14.68 0.34 -4.87
CA HIS A 11 -14.69 -0.55 -3.71
C HIS A 11 -13.33 -1.27 -3.56
N ASP A 12 -12.83 -1.88 -4.64
CA ASP A 12 -11.56 -2.60 -4.64
C ASP A 12 -10.38 -1.69 -4.26
N LEU A 13 -10.40 -0.44 -4.76
CA LEU A 13 -9.42 0.56 -4.39
C LEU A 13 -9.49 0.90 -2.88
N GLY A 14 -10.70 1.01 -2.33
CA GLY A 14 -10.90 1.23 -0.89
C GLY A 14 -10.32 0.09 -0.06
N VAL A 15 -10.60 -1.17 -0.43
CA VAL A 15 -10.04 -2.36 0.22
C VAL A 15 -8.50 -2.34 0.18
N LEU A 16 -7.91 -2.03 -0.96
CA LEU A 16 -6.46 -1.90 -1.11
C LEU A 16 -5.87 -0.85 -0.17
N ILE A 17 -6.47 0.34 -0.11
CA ILE A 17 -5.99 1.44 0.74
C ILE A 17 -6.08 1.05 2.22
N VAL A 18 -7.20 0.44 2.64
CA VAL A 18 -7.37 -0.04 4.03
C VAL A 18 -6.33 -1.09 4.37
N ALA A 19 -6.06 -2.05 3.48
CA ALA A 19 -5.03 -3.06 3.70
C ALA A 19 -3.63 -2.44 3.84
N ILE A 20 -3.27 -1.46 2.99
CA ILE A 20 -2.00 -0.73 3.09
C ILE A 20 -1.92 0.05 4.41
N LYS A 21 -3.00 0.70 4.86
CA LYS A 21 -3.02 1.42 6.14
C LYS A 21 -2.93 0.48 7.34
N ALA A 22 -3.59 -0.69 7.28
CA ALA A 22 -3.64 -1.65 8.37
C ALA A 22 -2.32 -2.42 8.54
N HIS A 23 -1.65 -2.76 7.44
CA HIS A 23 -0.41 -3.55 7.44
C HIS A 23 0.85 -2.73 7.16
N GLY A 24 0.68 -1.47 6.77
CA GLY A 24 1.77 -0.55 6.48
C GLY A 24 2.22 0.22 7.70
N LYS A 25 3.42 0.79 7.59
CA LYS A 25 4.03 1.67 8.58
C LYS A 25 4.38 2.98 7.94
N ARG A 26 4.32 4.06 8.72
CA ARG A 26 4.76 5.37 8.25
C ARG A 26 6.28 5.36 8.11
N ASN A 27 6.78 5.56 6.90
CA ASN A 27 8.20 5.69 6.64
C ASN A 27 8.66 7.09 7.09
N PRO A 28 9.61 7.20 8.04
CA PRO A 28 10.05 8.50 8.56
C PRO A 28 10.78 9.37 7.53
N ALA A 29 11.34 8.77 6.46
CA ALA A 29 12.04 9.50 5.41
C ALA A 29 11.09 10.11 4.37
N SER A 30 10.05 9.37 3.98
CA SER A 30 9.06 9.83 2.98
C SER A 30 7.83 10.50 3.62
N GLY A 31 7.57 10.24 4.91
CA GLY A 31 6.36 10.65 5.62
C GLY A 31 5.11 9.87 5.24
N LYS A 32 5.22 8.89 4.33
CA LYS A 32 4.11 8.13 3.74
C LYS A 32 3.94 6.77 4.38
N ILE A 33 2.75 6.20 4.26
CA ILE A 33 2.49 4.82 4.70
C ILE A 33 3.00 3.84 3.64
N GLU A 34 3.77 2.85 4.06
CA GLU A 34 4.37 1.84 3.19
C GLU A 34 4.10 0.45 3.78
N ALA A 35 3.56 -0.46 2.96
CA ALA A 35 3.24 -1.84 3.36
C ALA A 35 3.90 -2.85 2.42
N PRO A 36 4.45 -3.97 2.92
CA PRO A 36 4.98 -5.01 2.06
C PRO A 36 3.85 -5.68 1.26
N TYR A 37 4.09 -5.92 -0.03
CA TYR A 37 3.13 -6.53 -0.95
C TYR A 37 2.59 -7.85 -0.41
N GLY A 38 3.43 -8.68 0.21
CA GLY A 38 3.01 -9.97 0.77
C GLY A 38 1.92 -9.82 1.83
N ALA A 39 2.07 -8.88 2.76
CA ALA A 39 1.07 -8.65 3.80
C ALA A 39 -0.26 -8.13 3.21
N VAL A 40 -0.18 -7.25 2.21
CA VAL A 40 -1.37 -6.73 1.51
C VAL A 40 -2.03 -7.83 0.68
N TYR A 41 -1.24 -8.68 0.02
CA TYR A 41 -1.73 -9.85 -0.72
C TYR A 41 -2.47 -10.79 0.22
N GLU A 42 -1.87 -11.16 1.35
CA GLU A 42 -2.48 -12.10 2.29
C GLU A 42 -3.80 -11.58 2.86
N ALA A 43 -3.88 -10.27 3.15
CA ALA A 43 -5.08 -9.61 3.65
C ALA A 43 -6.19 -9.47 2.59
N THR A 44 -5.83 -9.36 1.31
CA THR A 44 -6.78 -9.02 0.23
C THR A 44 -7.10 -10.18 -0.71
N GLN A 45 -6.36 -11.28 -0.70
CA GLN A 45 -6.54 -12.43 -1.62
C GLN A 45 -7.95 -13.03 -1.62
N ASN A 46 -8.68 -12.93 -0.50
CA ASN A 46 -10.05 -13.44 -0.36
C ASN A 46 -11.13 -12.37 -0.60
N THR A 47 -10.73 -11.11 -0.84
CA THR A 47 -11.63 -9.96 -0.99
C THR A 47 -11.54 -9.33 -2.37
N LEU A 48 -10.33 -9.19 -2.92
CA LEU A 48 -10.10 -8.64 -4.25
C LEU A 48 -10.06 -9.76 -5.28
N GLU A 49 -10.88 -9.65 -6.33
CA GLU A 49 -10.82 -10.58 -7.47
C GLU A 49 -9.45 -10.55 -8.15
N ALA A 50 -8.83 -9.37 -8.24
CA ALA A 50 -7.53 -9.19 -8.85
C ALA A 50 -6.75 -8.05 -8.18
N LEU A 51 -5.92 -8.37 -7.19
CA LEU A 51 -5.05 -7.39 -6.53
C LEU A 51 -4.16 -6.65 -7.55
N ASN A 52 -3.55 -7.37 -8.48
CA ASN A 52 -2.70 -6.78 -9.52
C ASN A 52 -3.48 -5.81 -10.44
N GLY A 53 -4.74 -6.10 -10.76
CA GLY A 53 -5.61 -5.19 -11.51
C GLY A 53 -5.92 -3.93 -10.72
N THR A 54 -6.17 -4.09 -9.42
CA THR A 54 -6.44 -3.00 -8.47
C THR A 54 -5.22 -2.11 -8.28
N LEU A 55 -4.03 -2.68 -8.10
CA LEU A 55 -2.75 -1.96 -7.99
C LEU A 55 -2.46 -1.13 -9.24
N ARG A 56 -2.71 -1.69 -10.43
CA ARG A 56 -2.56 -0.96 -11.70
C ARG A 56 -3.50 0.24 -11.76
N THR A 57 -4.74 0.07 -11.33
CA THR A 57 -5.72 1.16 -11.24
C THR A 57 -5.29 2.22 -10.22
N ALA A 58 -4.88 1.81 -9.03
CA ALA A 58 -4.39 2.71 -7.97
C ALA A 58 -3.15 3.51 -8.40
N LYS A 59 -2.22 2.87 -9.11
CA LYS A 59 -1.04 3.51 -9.71
C LYS A 59 -1.44 4.55 -10.76
N ARG A 60 -2.36 4.21 -11.66
CA ARG A 60 -2.89 5.16 -12.67
C ARG A 60 -3.60 6.35 -12.04
N GLN A 61 -4.29 6.14 -10.92
CA GLN A 61 -4.94 7.19 -10.14
C GLN A 61 -3.98 7.95 -9.21
N LYS A 62 -2.68 7.63 -9.20
CA LYS A 62 -1.66 8.22 -8.30
C LYS A 62 -2.00 8.07 -6.82
N LYS A 63 -2.78 7.05 -6.46
CA LYS A 63 -3.13 6.72 -5.07
C LYS A 63 -2.06 5.86 -4.40
N VAL A 64 -1.42 4.97 -5.17
CA VAL A 64 -0.38 4.05 -4.70
C VAL A 64 0.81 4.08 -5.65
N ARG A 65 2.01 4.00 -5.11
CA ARG A 65 3.26 3.76 -5.82
C ARG A 65 3.86 2.44 -5.34
N ILE A 66 4.45 1.70 -6.25
CA ILE A 66 5.17 0.47 -5.95
C ILE A 66 6.64 0.82 -6.03
N ASP A 67 7.39 0.56 -4.97
CA ASP A 67 8.80 0.91 -4.90
C ASP A 67 9.66 -0.37 -4.96
N PRO A 68 10.10 -0.78 -6.17
CA PRO A 68 10.89 -2.02 -6.32
C PRO A 68 12.30 -1.90 -5.73
N SER A 69 12.72 -0.71 -5.26
CA SER A 69 14.09 -0.48 -4.79
C SER A 69 14.40 -1.10 -3.42
N SER A 70 13.42 -1.72 -2.75
CA SER A 70 13.65 -2.47 -1.51
C SER A 70 13.99 -3.94 -1.78
N GLU A 71 14.90 -4.21 -2.72
CA GLU A 71 15.49 -5.55 -2.89
C GLU A 71 16.64 -5.71 -1.89
N SER A 72 16.53 -6.70 -1.01
CA SER A 72 17.66 -7.13 -0.19
C SER A 72 18.79 -7.65 -1.10
N PRO A 73 20.07 -7.30 -0.86
CA PRO A 73 21.17 -7.48 -1.83
C PRO A 73 21.65 -8.93 -2.03
N GLN A 74 20.79 -9.94 -1.95
CA GLN A 74 21.19 -11.35 -2.09
C GLN A 74 20.28 -12.11 -3.06
N SER A 75 20.38 -11.85 -4.36
CA SER A 75 20.15 -12.79 -5.48
C SER A 75 20.19 -12.03 -6.82
N PRO A 76 20.90 -12.50 -7.86
CA PRO A 76 20.77 -11.94 -9.21
C PRO A 76 19.44 -12.41 -9.83
N THR A 77 18.35 -11.76 -9.48
CA THR A 77 17.04 -11.97 -10.13
C THR A 77 16.55 -10.68 -10.76
N PRO A 78 15.81 -10.78 -11.89
CA PRO A 78 15.62 -9.66 -12.80
C PRO A 78 14.81 -8.54 -12.16
N THR A 79 15.34 -7.33 -12.30
CA THR A 79 14.77 -6.01 -12.07
C THR A 79 13.24 -5.99 -12.22
N VAL A 80 12.53 -5.84 -11.09
CA VAL A 80 11.07 -5.66 -11.06
C VAL A 80 10.70 -4.36 -11.77
N THR A 81 10.44 -4.45 -13.07
CA THR A 81 10.09 -3.30 -13.91
C THR A 81 8.58 -3.24 -14.04
N PHE A 82 7.92 -2.45 -13.19
CA PHE A 82 6.46 -2.37 -13.07
C PHE A 82 5.77 -1.56 -14.21
N GLU A 83 6.23 -1.75 -15.45
CA GLU A 83 5.62 -1.25 -16.69
C GLU A 83 5.03 -2.38 -17.55
N GLY A 84 4.54 -3.43 -16.90
CA GLY A 84 3.92 -4.56 -17.60
C GLY A 84 3.79 -5.80 -16.72
N GLU A 85 4.73 -5.97 -15.80
CA GLU A 85 4.87 -7.18 -14.98
C GLU A 85 3.92 -7.18 -13.75
N LEU A 86 3.35 -8.35 -13.46
CA LEU A 86 2.49 -8.61 -12.31
C LEU A 86 3.37 -8.91 -11.08
N LEU A 87 2.99 -8.43 -9.89
CA LEU A 87 3.63 -8.86 -8.65
C LEU A 87 3.15 -10.28 -8.31
N MET A 88 4.08 -11.15 -7.92
CA MET A 88 3.85 -12.56 -7.66
C MET A 88 4.32 -12.95 -6.26
N MET A 89 3.52 -13.76 -5.57
CA MET A 89 3.92 -14.39 -4.31
C MET A 89 4.64 -15.71 -4.59
N PRO A 90 5.68 -16.07 -3.82
CA PRO A 90 6.29 -15.30 -2.71
C PRO A 90 7.42 -14.35 -3.14
N LYS A 91 7.81 -14.35 -4.43
CA LYS A 91 8.99 -13.63 -4.94
C LYS A 91 8.97 -12.13 -4.60
N ASP A 92 7.82 -11.49 -4.78
CA ASP A 92 7.66 -10.05 -4.62
C ASP A 92 7.07 -9.67 -3.25
N ALA A 93 7.01 -10.60 -2.29
CA ALA A 93 6.38 -10.38 -0.98
C ALA A 93 6.96 -9.15 -0.24
N SER A 94 8.26 -8.88 -0.43
CA SER A 94 8.97 -7.78 0.22
C SER A 94 8.82 -6.44 -0.50
N VAL A 95 8.20 -6.38 -1.67
CA VAL A 95 8.08 -5.13 -2.44
C VAL A 95 7.15 -4.15 -1.71
N PRO A 96 7.61 -2.95 -1.34
CA PRO A 96 6.79 -1.97 -0.65
C PRO A 96 5.77 -1.31 -1.57
N LEU A 97 4.54 -1.25 -1.09
CA LEU A 97 3.42 -0.48 -1.62
C LEU A 97 3.31 0.81 -0.81
N VAL A 98 3.61 1.94 -1.45
CA VAL A 98 3.61 3.28 -0.88
C VAL A 98 2.27 3.95 -1.16
N LEU A 99 1.55 4.34 -0.11
CA LEU A 99 0.33 5.14 -0.23
C LEU A 99 0.72 6.60 -0.55
N LEU A 100 0.29 7.09 -1.71
CA LEU A 100 0.61 8.43 -2.20
C LEU A 100 -0.44 9.48 -1.81
N ASP A 101 -1.70 9.07 -1.73
CA ASP A 101 -2.84 9.93 -1.44
C ASP A 101 -3.68 9.25 -0.36
N GLU A 102 -3.68 9.84 0.84
CA GLU A 102 -4.28 9.23 2.01
C GLU A 102 -5.79 9.46 2.10
N GLY A 103 -6.37 10.24 1.17
CA GLY A 103 -7.66 10.92 1.39
C GLY A 103 -7.57 11.87 2.58
N GLU A 104 -8.53 12.78 2.76
CA GLU A 104 -8.55 13.72 3.90
C GLU A 104 -8.76 13.05 5.29
N ASP A 105 -8.48 11.77 5.44
CA ASP A 105 -8.32 11.08 6.73
C ASP A 105 -6.89 11.27 7.28
N GLY A 106 -6.32 12.44 7.06
CA GLY A 106 -5.14 12.94 7.76
C GLY A 106 -5.49 13.17 9.21
N VAL A 107 -5.73 12.10 9.96
CA VAL A 107 -5.71 12.15 11.41
C VAL A 107 -4.25 12.35 11.79
N SER A 108 -3.87 13.62 11.85
CA SER A 108 -2.76 14.13 12.66
C SER A 108 -2.97 13.66 14.10
N ARG A 109 -2.61 12.41 14.40
CA ARG A 109 -2.43 11.88 15.75
C ARG A 109 -0.98 12.07 16.18
N ASP A 110 -0.49 13.29 15.99
CA ASP A 110 0.75 13.79 16.56
C ASP A 110 0.40 14.96 17.50
N ALA A 111 -0.40 14.70 18.54
CA ALA A 111 -0.51 15.61 19.69
C ALA A 111 -1.29 14.94 20.84
N GLU A 112 -0.68 14.00 21.57
CA GLU A 112 -0.81 14.00 23.04
C GLU A 112 0.26 13.10 23.67
N ALA A 113 1.49 13.62 23.77
CA ALA A 113 2.54 12.97 24.56
C ALA A 113 3.50 14.03 25.11
N LYS A 114 3.02 14.95 25.96
CA LYS A 114 3.84 15.76 26.87
C LYS A 114 3.05 16.10 28.14
N VAL A 115 3.16 15.24 29.16
CA VAL A 115 3.86 15.50 30.44
C VAL A 115 3.14 16.48 31.38
N ASP A 116 2.24 15.95 32.20
CA ASP A 116 1.93 16.57 33.50
C ASP A 116 2.52 15.69 34.60
N ALA A 117 3.82 15.90 34.84
CA ALA A 117 4.48 15.47 36.05
C ALA A 117 4.74 16.74 36.87
N THR A 118 3.76 17.15 37.66
CA THR A 118 3.98 18.03 38.79
C THR A 118 3.27 17.44 40.01
N LEU A 119 4.05 16.66 40.77
CA LEU A 119 4.00 16.59 42.22
C LEU A 119 5.47 16.69 42.68
N PRO A 120 5.81 17.29 43.83
CA PRO A 120 5.02 17.38 45.06
C PRO A 120 4.43 18.76 45.38
#